data_AF-A0A945NX87-F1
#
_entry.id   AF-A0A945NX87-F1
#
_cell.length_a   1.000
_cell.length_b   1.000
_cell.length_c   1.000
_cell.angle_alpha   90.00
_cell.angle_beta   90.00
_cell.angle_gamma   90.00
#
_symmetry.space_group_name_H-M   'P 1'
#
loop_
_entity.id
_entity.type
_entity.pdbx_description
1 polymer ?
#
loop_
_entity_poly.entity_id
_entity_poly.type
_entity_poly.pdbx_seq_one_letter_code
_entity_poly.pdbx_strand_id
1 'polypeptide(L)' 'NPPSGCRFHPRCPVAQDKCRTDVPELADIGVGHQVSCHFPLQTGETLLHRLNELGREAVISSKS' A
#
# COMPACT_ATOMS: atom_id res chain seq x y z
N ASN A 1 18.65 -9.90 -7.49
CA ASN A 1 18.66 -9.21 -6.17
C ASN A 1 17.26 -8.69 -5.88
N PRO A 2 16.45 -9.39 -5.06
CA PRO A 2 15.16 -8.87 -4.64
C PRO A 2 15.36 -7.62 -3.77
N PRO A 3 14.45 -6.62 -3.85
CA PRO A 3 14.46 -5.49 -2.93
C PRO A 3 14.35 -5.97 -1.48
N SER A 4 15.03 -5.28 -0.57
CA SER A 4 14.84 -5.47 0.87
C SER A 4 13.44 -5.01 1.30
N GLY A 5 12.91 -5.59 2.37
CA GLY A 5 11.60 -5.24 2.90
C GLY A 5 10.43 -5.70 2.03
N CYS A 6 9.39 -4.86 1.90
CA CYS A 6 8.19 -5.18 1.14
C CYS A 6 8.48 -5.24 -0.37
N ARG A 7 8.28 -6.41 -0.98
CA ARG A 7 8.52 -6.64 -2.42
C ARG A 7 7.82 -5.65 -3.36
N PHE A 8 6.72 -5.04 -2.90
CA PHE A 8 5.93 -4.10 -3.69
C PHE A 8 6.37 -2.63 -3.54
N HIS A 9 7.25 -2.31 -2.57
CA HIS A 9 7.66 -0.92 -2.30
C HIS A 9 8.18 -0.16 -3.54
N PRO A 10 8.83 -0.77 -4.56
CA PRO A 10 9.29 -0.02 -5.73
C PRO A 10 8.17 0.50 -6.64
N ARG A 11 6.97 -0.08 -6.55
CA ARG A 11 5.81 0.26 -7.41
C ARG A 11 4.56 0.66 -6.63
N CYS A 12 4.59 0.54 -5.31
CA CYS A 12 3.44 0.84 -4.47
C CYS A 12 3.31 2.37 -4.29
N PRO A 13 2.17 2.97 -4.68
CA PRO A 13 2.02 4.43 -4.66
C PRO A 13 1.86 4.98 -3.24
N VAL A 14 1.54 4.12 -2.27
CA VAL A 14 1.41 4.46 -0.85
C VAL A 14 2.59 3.95 -0.01
N ALA A 15 3.69 3.51 -0.64
CA ALA A 15 4.86 3.04 0.08
C ALA A 15 5.49 4.15 0.93
N GLN A 16 5.86 3.78 2.16
CA GLN A 16 6.58 4.62 3.13
C GLN A 16 7.92 3.96 3.48
N ASP A 17 8.73 4.60 4.31
CA ASP A 17 10.09 4.14 4.59
C ASP A 17 10.15 2.74 5.25
N LYS A 18 9.19 2.42 6.11
CA LYS A 18 9.06 1.07 6.70
C LYS A 18 8.96 -0.04 5.65
N CYS A 19 8.36 0.25 4.49
CA CYS A 19 8.24 -0.72 3.40
C CYS A 19 9.58 -1.04 2.72
N ARG A 20 10.61 -0.20 2.87
CA ARG A 20 11.94 -0.40 2.27
C ARG A 20 12.86 -1.26 3.13
N THR A 21 12.63 -1.27 4.44
CA THR A 21 13.48 -1.96 5.42
C THR A 21 12.87 -3.27 5.87
N ASP A 22 11.55 -3.30 6.11
CA ASP A 22 10.92 -4.40 6.85
C ASP A 22 9.99 -5.21 5.93
N VAL A 23 9.98 -6.53 6.13
CA VAL A 23 9.00 -7.42 5.47
C VAL A 23 7.71 -7.40 6.31
N PRO A 24 6.55 -7.08 5.72
CA PRO A 24 5.29 -7.08 6.46
C PRO A 24 4.88 -8.51 6.83
N GLU A 25 4.33 -8.67 8.03
CA GLU A 25 3.73 -9.92 8.47
C GLU A 25 2.40 -10.18 7.75
N LEU A 26 1.99 -11.44 7.64
CA LEU A 26 0.68 -11.81 7.13
C LEU A 26 -0.37 -11.57 8.23
N ALA A 27 -1.28 -10.64 7.99
CA ALA A 27 -2.33 -10.26 8.92
C ALA A 27 -3.72 -10.40 8.27
N ASP A 28 -4.72 -10.82 9.05
CA ASP A 28 -6.13 -10.80 8.66
C ASP A 28 -6.70 -9.40 8.92
N ILE A 29 -7.27 -8.78 7.88
CA ILE A 29 -7.87 -7.43 7.96
C ILE A 29 -9.40 -7.47 8.00
N GLY A 30 -9.97 -8.65 8.25
CA GLY A 30 -11.41 -8.89 8.38
C GLY A 30 -11.92 -9.86 7.33
N VAL A 31 -13.00 -10.57 7.69
CA VAL A 31 -13.75 -11.47 6.80
C VAL A 31 -12.88 -12.60 6.19
N GLY A 32 -11.79 -12.99 6.85
CA GLY A 32 -10.84 -13.99 6.34
C GLY A 32 -9.91 -13.47 5.24
N HIS A 33 -9.85 -12.16 5.02
CA HIS A 33 -8.98 -11.55 4.02
C HIS A 33 -7.60 -11.26 4.62
N GLN A 34 -6.62 -12.06 4.21
CA GLN A 34 -5.24 -11.94 4.70
C GLN A 34 -4.36 -11.16 3.73
N VAL A 35 -3.54 -10.26 4.27
CA VAL A 35 -2.59 -9.43 3.52
C VAL A 35 -1.26 -9.32 4.23
N SER A 36 -0.18 -9.21 3.46
CA SER A 36 1.14 -8.83 3.96
C SER A 36 1.43 -7.39 3.60
N CYS A 37 0.80 -6.45 4.31
CA CYS A 37 0.98 -5.01 4.12
C CYS A 37 1.25 -4.32 5.45
N HIS A 38 2.21 -3.38 5.47
CA HIS A 38 2.44 -2.54 6.66
C HIS A 38 1.32 -1.52 6.89
N PHE A 39 0.60 -1.14 5.83
CA PHE A 39 -0.45 -0.12 5.84
C PHE A 39 -1.66 -0.58 5.01
N PRO A 40 -2.36 -1.66 5.41
CA PRO A 40 -3.51 -2.17 4.68
C PRO A 40 -4.64 -1.13 4.63
N LEU A 41 -5.38 -1.09 3.53
CA LEU A 41 -6.61 -0.30 3.46
C LEU A 41 -7.68 -0.99 4.31
N GLN A 42 -8.41 -0.21 5.10
CA GLN A 42 -9.56 -0.69 5.84
C GLN A 42 -10.79 -0.77 4.94
N THR A 43 -11.81 -1.51 5.40
CA THR A 43 -13.10 -1.56 4.71
C THR A 43 -13.69 -0.17 4.57
N GLY A 44 -13.97 0.26 3.34
CA GLY A 44 -14.50 1.59 3.03
C GLY A 44 -13.43 2.65 2.73
N GLU A 45 -12.15 2.35 2.90
CA GLU A 45 -11.07 3.25 2.46
C GLU A 45 -10.81 3.12 0.96
N THR A 46 -10.47 4.25 0.31
CA THR A 46 -10.06 4.27 -1.09
C THR A 46 -8.57 4.58 -1.22
N LEU A 47 -7.96 4.08 -2.29
CA LEU A 47 -6.56 4.38 -2.60
C LEU A 47 -6.34 5.89 -2.84
N LEU A 48 -7.33 6.60 -3.39
CA LEU A 48 -7.27 8.06 -3.59
C LEU A 48 -7.18 8.81 -2.26
N HIS A 49 -8.02 8.44 -1.27
CA HIS A 49 -7.98 9.04 0.06
C HIS A 49 -6.60 8.89 0.69
N ARG A 50 -6.05 7.67 0.67
CA ARG A 50 -4.74 7.40 1.24
C ARG A 50 -3.61 8.15 0.53
N LEU A 51 -3.70 8.31 -0.80
CA LEU A 51 -2.72 9.10 -1.52
C LEU A 51 -2.78 10.58 -1.14
N ASN A 52 -3.98 11.14 -0.97
CA ASN A 52 -4.15 12.52 -0.50
C ASN A 52 -3.58 12.72 0.92
N GLU A 53 -3.82 11.78 1.84
CA GLU A 53 -3.24 11.82 3.20
C GLU A 53 -1.71 11.79 3.20
N LEU A 54 -1.11 11.10 2.23
CA LEU A 54 0.33 11.05 2.02
C LEU A 54 0.87 12.25 1.21
N GLY A 55 0.02 13.20 0.82
CA GLY A 55 0.39 14.35 -0.01
C GLY A 55 0.81 13.97 -1.43
N ARG A 56 0.28 12.88 -1.97
CA ARG A 56 0.60 12.35 -3.31
C ARG A 56 -0.61 12.53 -4.22
N GLU A 57 -0.48 13.36 -5.25
CA GLU A 57 -1.56 13.54 -6.23
C GLU A 57 -1.67 12.31 -7.14
N ALA A 58 -2.86 11.69 -7.16
CA ALA A 58 -3.18 10.60 -8.07
C ALA A 58 -3.86 11.18 -9.32
N VAL A 59 -3.13 11.26 -10.43
CA VAL A 59 -3.75 11.67 -11.71
C VAL A 59 -4.56 10.49 -12.26
N ILE A 60 -5.88 10.57 -12.14
CA ILE A 60 -6.79 9.62 -12.78
C ILE A 60 -6.78 9.95 -14.27
N SER A 61 -6.00 9.20 -15.06
CA SER A 61 -6.04 9.31 -16.51
C SER A 61 -7.34 8.68 -17.02
N SER A 62 -8.39 9.50 -17.15
CA SER A 62 -9.60 9.13 -17.85
C SER A 62 -9.29 9.01 -19.35
N LYS A 63 -8.94 7.81 -19.82
CA LYS A 63 -9.01 7.52 -21.25
C LYS A 63 -10.49 7.45 -21.65
N SER A 64 -10.95 8.48 -22.35
CA SER A 64 -12.17 8.44 -23.16
C SER A 64 -12.01 7.52 -24.36
#